data_AF-A0A1Z4LL26-F1
#
_entry.id   AF-A0A1Z4LL26-F1
#
_cell.length_a   1.000
_cell.length_b   1.000
_cell.length_c   1.000
_cell.angle_alpha   90.00
_cell.angle_beta   90.00
_cell.angle_gamma   90.00
#
_symmetry.space_group_name_H-M   'P 1'
#
loop_
_entity.id
_entity.type
_entity.pdbx_description
1 polymer ?
#
loop_
_entity_poly.entity_id
_entity_poly.type
_entity_poly.pdbx_seq_one_letter_code
_entity_poly.pdbx_strand_id
1 'polypeptide(L)'
;MTNNAEFMEALAAEIGENVYIDIAKWHLYLSDAKLHTVVAEQVYPLISTSKSVDENDVIHVLQSIPIKVGGGKREIPLLELVPSQCQVSLMDILEKYQQEM
;
A
#
# COMPACT_ATOMS: atom_id res chain seq x y z
N MET A 1 19.90 3.85 14.59
CA MET A 1 18.61 3.38 15.09
C MET A 1 17.58 4.28 14.44
N THR A 2 16.95 3.83 13.36
CA THR A 2 15.89 4.58 12.70
C THR A 2 14.72 4.66 13.68
N ASN A 3 14.19 5.86 13.91
CA ASN A 3 12.98 6.00 14.71
C ASN A 3 11.83 5.34 13.95
N ASN A 4 11.01 4.50 14.61
CA ASN A 4 9.89 3.81 13.95
C ASN A 4 8.95 4.78 13.21
N ALA A 5 8.82 6.01 13.69
CA ALA A 5 8.04 7.06 13.02
C ALA A 5 8.66 7.49 11.67
N GLU A 6 9.98 7.75 11.64
CA GLU A 6 10.69 8.12 10.41
C GLU A 6 10.68 6.98 9.39
N PHE A 7 10.80 5.73 9.86
CA PHE A 7 10.70 4.55 9.00
C PHE A 7 9.30 4.40 8.39
N MET A 8 8.24 4.60 9.20
CA MET A 8 6.85 4.56 8.73
C MET A 8 6.56 5.68 7.71
N GLU A 9 7.05 6.90 7.97
CA GLU A 9 6.90 8.03 7.04
C GLU A 9 7.61 7.76 5.72
N ALA A 10 8.83 7.21 5.76
CA ALA A 10 9.56 6.83 4.56
C ALA A 10 8.83 5.74 3.76
N LEU A 11 8.36 4.69 4.44
CA LEU A 11 7.57 3.61 3.83
C LEU A 11 6.31 4.17 3.16
N ALA A 12 5.57 5.03 3.86
CA ALA A 12 4.37 5.66 3.32
C ALA A 12 4.68 6.56 2.12
N ALA A 13 5.78 7.31 2.14
CA ALA A 13 6.20 8.13 1.02
C ALA A 13 6.52 7.27 -0.22
N GLU A 14 7.32 6.21 -0.06
CA GLU A 14 7.73 5.34 -1.18
C GLU A 14 6.53 4.58 -1.76
N ILE A 15 5.61 4.09 -0.93
CA ILE A 15 4.33 3.51 -1.39
C ILE A 15 3.53 4.58 -2.15
N GLY A 16 3.44 5.80 -1.60
CA GLY A 16 2.66 6.89 -2.17
C GLY A 16 3.10 7.33 -3.57
N GLU A 17 4.39 7.28 -3.85
CA GLU A 17 4.99 7.71 -5.12
C GLU A 17 5.01 6.61 -6.19
N ASN A 18 4.95 5.33 -5.80
CA ASN A 18 5.10 4.20 -6.73
C ASN A 18 3.80 3.42 -6.97
N VAL A 19 2.86 3.48 -6.03
CA VAL A 19 1.57 2.79 -6.11
C VAL A 19 0.49 3.79 -6.48
N TYR A 20 -0.36 3.43 -7.43
CA TYR A 20 -1.50 4.24 -7.85
C TYR A 20 -2.76 3.38 -8.00
N ILE A 21 -3.90 4.04 -7.91
CA ILE A 21 -5.18 3.48 -8.35
C ILE A 21 -5.42 3.87 -9.81
N ASP A 22 -5.98 2.95 -10.59
CA ASP A 22 -6.36 3.20 -11.97
C ASP A 22 -7.86 3.43 -12.06
N ILE A 23 -8.23 4.62 -12.54
CA ILE A 23 -9.61 5.02 -12.74
C ILE A 23 -9.76 5.52 -14.17
N ALA A 24 -10.40 4.69 -15.00
CA ALA A 24 -10.54 4.87 -16.44
C ALA A 24 -9.19 4.89 -17.18
N LYS A 25 -8.48 6.02 -17.15
CA LYS A 25 -7.14 6.20 -17.75
C LYS A 25 -6.24 7.10 -16.89
N TRP A 26 -6.64 7.34 -15.65
CA TRP A 26 -5.92 8.18 -14.72
C TRP A 26 -5.18 7.31 -13.74
N HIS A 27 -3.88 7.58 -13.60
CA HIS A 27 -3.07 7.05 -12.53
C HIS A 27 -3.15 8.06 -11.39
N LEU A 28 -3.99 7.76 -10.39
CA LEU A 28 -4.06 8.56 -9.18
C LEU A 28 -3.15 7.90 -8.14
N TYR A 29 -1.98 8.48 -7.92
CA TYR A 29 -1.01 7.97 -6.95
C TYR A 29 -1.59 7.98 -5.53
N LEU A 30 -1.16 7.02 -4.70
CA LEU A 30 -1.68 6.91 -3.34
C LEU A 30 -1.29 8.11 -2.46
N SER A 31 -0.23 8.83 -2.82
CA SER A 31 0.12 10.15 -2.27
C SER A 31 -1.00 11.17 -2.51
N ASP A 32 -1.41 11.36 -3.77
CA ASP A 32 -2.48 12.26 -4.17
C ASP A 32 -3.85 11.84 -3.62
N ALA A 33 -4.12 10.53 -3.55
CA ALA A 33 -5.34 9.97 -2.98
C ALA A 33 -5.37 10.02 -1.45
N LYS A 34 -4.25 10.38 -0.79
CA LYS A 34 -4.08 10.33 0.67
C LYS A 34 -4.35 8.94 1.28
N LEU A 35 -4.04 7.90 0.53
CA LEU A 35 -4.20 6.49 0.93
C LEU A 35 -2.88 5.85 1.36
N HIS A 36 -1.75 6.44 0.99
CA HIS A 36 -0.41 5.90 1.23
C HIS A 36 -0.11 5.63 2.71
N THR A 37 -0.51 6.52 3.63
CA THR A 37 -0.35 6.30 5.08
C THR A 37 -1.20 5.13 5.58
N VAL A 38 -2.45 5.05 5.13
CA VAL A 38 -3.36 3.95 5.50
C VAL A 38 -2.80 2.62 5.01
N VAL A 39 -2.30 2.57 3.78
CA VAL A 39 -1.68 1.35 3.23
C VAL A 39 -0.43 0.98 4.04
N ALA A 40 0.48 1.94 4.27
CA ALA A 40 1.70 1.72 5.05
C ALA A 40 1.42 1.16 6.45
N GLU A 41 0.46 1.74 7.18
CA GLU A 41 0.06 1.27 8.50
C GLU A 41 -0.45 -0.18 8.48
N GLN A 42 -1.21 -0.56 7.45
CA GLN A 42 -1.81 -1.89 7.34
C GLN A 42 -0.80 -2.97 6.89
N VAL A 43 0.20 -2.60 6.09
CA VAL A 43 1.26 -3.53 5.64
C VAL A 43 2.44 -3.61 6.60
N TYR A 44 2.63 -2.61 7.47
CA TYR A 44 3.73 -2.59 8.45
C TYR A 44 3.83 -3.86 9.32
N PRO A 45 2.71 -4.46 9.81
CA PRO A 45 2.78 -5.74 10.50
C PRO A 45 3.44 -6.86 9.69
N LEU A 46 3.27 -6.88 8.37
CA LEU A 46 3.82 -7.93 7.50
C LEU A 46 5.35 -7.92 7.49
N ILE A 47 5.96 -6.74 7.39
CA ILE A 47 7.42 -6.57 7.37
C ILE A 47 8.05 -6.67 8.76
N SER A 48 7.30 -6.37 9.82
CA SER A 48 7.79 -6.44 11.21
C SER A 48 7.94 -7.86 11.77
N THR A 49 7.52 -8.88 11.01
CA THR A 49 7.64 -10.29 11.40
C THR A 49 8.93 -10.91 10.85
N SER A 50 9.39 -11.99 11.49
CA SER A 50 10.55 -12.76 11.01
C SER A 50 10.26 -13.64 9.78
N LYS A 51 9.01 -13.66 9.29
CA LYS A 51 8.59 -14.39 8.10
C LYS A 51 8.78 -13.48 6.90
N SER A 52 9.24 -14.02 5.77
CA SER A 52 9.23 -13.29 4.50
C SER A 52 7.83 -12.79 4.18
N VAL A 53 7.74 -11.58 3.63
CA VAL A 53 6.48 -11.04 3.09
C VAL A 53 5.92 -12.03 2.06
N ASP A 54 4.61 -12.24 2.06
CA ASP A 54 3.89 -13.13 1.14
C ASP A 54 2.91 -12.31 0.30
N GLU A 55 2.83 -12.62 -0.98
CA GLU A 55 1.94 -11.92 -1.92
C GLU A 55 0.47 -12.02 -1.49
N ASN A 56 0.02 -13.17 -0.96
CA ASN A 56 -1.37 -13.32 -0.52
C ASN A 56 -1.66 -12.43 0.69
N ASP A 57 -0.70 -12.26 1.60
CA ASP A 57 -0.84 -11.39 2.76
C ASP A 57 -1.02 -9.93 2.30
N VAL A 58 -0.26 -9.48 1.29
CA VAL A 58 -0.40 -8.14 0.67
C VAL A 58 -1.75 -7.97 -0.03
N ILE A 59 -2.17 -8.97 -0.83
CA ILE A 59 -3.48 -8.96 -1.50
C ILE A 59 -4.61 -8.86 -0.48
N HIS A 60 -4.53 -9.61 0.62
CA HIS A 60 -5.52 -9.56 1.70
C HIS A 60 -5.58 -8.18 2.36
N VAL A 61 -4.43 -7.52 2.60
CA VAL A 61 -4.39 -6.15 3.11
C VAL A 61 -5.09 -5.20 2.15
N LEU A 62 -4.74 -5.21 0.86
CA LEU A 62 -5.39 -4.35 -0.14
C LEU A 62 -6.89 -4.63 -0.27
N GLN A 63 -7.31 -5.88 -0.14
CA GLN A 63 -8.73 -6.26 -0.17
C GLN A 63 -9.50 -5.74 1.06
N SER A 64 -8.82 -5.61 2.21
CA SER A 64 -9.43 -5.17 3.47
C SER A 64 -9.72 -3.67 3.56
N ILE A 65 -9.16 -2.86 2.65
CA ILE A 65 -9.28 -1.40 2.67
C ILE A 65 -10.45 -0.96 1.78
N PRO A 66 -11.60 -0.52 2.33
CA PRO A 66 -12.74 -0.07 1.54
C PRO A 66 -12.54 1.36 1.03
N ILE A 67 -12.70 1.58 -0.27
CA ILE A 67 -12.64 2.89 -0.92
C ILE A 67 -14.04 3.37 -1.28
N LYS A 68 -14.44 4.52 -0.73
CA LYS A 68 -15.72 5.16 -1.01
C LYS A 68 -15.70 5.86 -2.38
N VAL A 69 -16.64 5.51 -3.24
CA VAL A 69 -16.77 6.10 -4.59
C VAL A 69 -18.14 6.75 -4.79
N GLY A 70 -18.22 7.72 -5.70
CA GLY A 70 -19.48 8.39 -6.05
C GLY A 70 -20.15 9.14 -4.90
N GLY A 71 -19.34 9.73 -4.00
CA GLY A 71 -19.82 10.40 -2.78
C GLY A 71 -20.24 9.42 -1.67
N GLY A 72 -19.67 8.21 -1.65
CA GLY A 72 -19.97 7.17 -0.66
C GLY A 72 -21.20 6.32 -0.97
N LYS A 73 -21.72 6.39 -2.20
CA LYS A 73 -22.84 5.56 -2.65
C LYS A 73 -22.46 4.09 -2.82
N ARG A 74 -21.17 3.82 -3.01
CA ARG A 74 -20.60 2.47 -3.08
C ARG A 74 -19.23 2.46 -2.40
N GLU A 75 -18.86 1.28 -1.94
CA GLU A 75 -17.51 0.97 -1.46
C GLU A 75 -16.95 -0.15 -2.34
N ILE A 76 -15.67 0.01 -2.72
CA ILE A 76 -14.93 -0.94 -3.54
C ILE A 76 -13.61 -1.21 -2.82
N PRO A 77 -13.17 -2.48 -2.67
CA PRO A 77 -11.85 -2.79 -2.11
C PRO A 77 -10.73 -2.07 -2.87
N LEU A 78 -9.69 -1.62 -2.15
CA LEU A 78 -8.53 -0.98 -2.79
C LEU A 78 -7.86 -1.92 -3.81
N LEU A 79 -7.84 -3.23 -3.54
CA LEU A 79 -7.35 -4.26 -4.47
C LEU A 79 -7.95 -4.14 -5.88
N GLU A 80 -9.26 -3.86 -5.99
CA GLU A 80 -9.97 -3.76 -7.27
C GLU A 80 -9.61 -2.49 -8.07
N LEU A 81 -8.92 -1.54 -7.42
CA LEU A 81 -8.52 -0.27 -8.01
C LEU A 81 -7.01 -0.21 -8.27
N VAL A 82 -6.20 -1.06 -7.63
CA VAL A 82 -4.74 -1.10 -7.76
C VAL A 82 -4.34 -2.10 -8.87
N PRO A 83 -3.71 -1.64 -9.98
CA PRO A 83 -3.28 -2.53 -11.05
C PRO A 83 -2.27 -3.58 -10.58
N SER A 84 -2.22 -4.73 -11.26
CA SER A 84 -1.28 -5.81 -10.90
C SER A 84 0.19 -5.36 -10.87
N GLN A 85 0.60 -4.45 -11.76
CA GLN A 85 1.95 -3.90 -11.73
C GLN A 85 2.26 -3.15 -10.42
N CYS A 86 1.28 -2.42 -9.88
CA CYS A 86 1.41 -1.71 -8.61
C CYS A 86 1.44 -2.68 -7.42
N GLN A 87 0.80 -3.85 -7.53
CA GLN A 87 0.89 -4.90 -6.52
C GLN A 87 2.30 -5.49 -6.47
N VAL A 88 2.93 -5.72 -7.62
CA VAL A 88 4.35 -6.10 -7.72
C VAL A 88 5.24 -5.01 -7.14
N SER A 89 5.04 -3.74 -7.52
CA SER A 89 5.83 -2.63 -6.96
C SER A 89 5.68 -2.53 -5.43
N LEU A 90 4.47 -2.75 -4.91
CA LEU A 90 4.24 -2.76 -3.46
C LEU A 90 5.01 -3.92 -2.80
N MET A 91 5.00 -5.11 -3.40
CA MET A 91 5.78 -6.24 -2.91
C MET A 91 7.28 -5.92 -2.86
N ASP A 92 7.85 -5.39 -3.94
CA ASP A 92 9.26 -5.00 -4.02
C ASP A 92 9.65 -3.98 -2.93
N ILE A 93 8.77 -3.00 -2.68
CA ILE A 93 8.96 -2.02 -1.59
C ILE A 93 8.95 -2.72 -0.23
N LEU A 94 8.00 -3.63 0.03
CA LEU A 94 7.92 -4.31 1.31
C LEU A 94 9.11 -5.24 1.56
N GLU A 95 9.59 -5.95 0.54
CA GLU A 95 10.80 -6.78 0.63
C GLU A 95 12.04 -5.94 0.95
N LYS A 96 12.21 -4.80 0.27
CA LYS A 96 13.28 -3.84 0.54
C LYS A 96 13.24 -3.36 2.00
N TYR A 97 12.09 -2.90 2.48
CA TYR A 97 11.95 -2.38 3.83
C TYR A 97 12.12 -3.47 4.89
N GLN A 98 11.71 -4.71 4.62
CA GLN A 98 11.96 -5.83 5.53
C GLN A 98 13.47 -6.14 5.68
N GLN A 99 14.27 -5.94 4.63
CA GLN A 99 15.72 -6.13 4.69
C GLN A 99 16.45 -4.99 5.41
N GLU A 100 15.87 -3.79 5.43
CA GLU A 100 16.43 -2.59 6.06
C GLU A 100 16.09 -2.45 7.56
N MET A 101 15.12 -3.25 8.06
CA MET A 101 14.77 -3.35 9.50
C MET A 101 15.85 -4.07 10.32
#